data_AF-A0A934H6L5-F1
#
_entry.id   AF-A0A934H6L5-F1
#
_cell.length_a   1.000
_cell.length_b   1.000
_cell.length_c   1.000
_cell.angle_alpha   90.00
_cell.angle_beta   90.00
_cell.angle_gamma   90.00
#
_symmetry.space_group_name_H-M   'P 1'
#
loop_
_entity.id
_entity.type
_entity.pdbx_description
1 polymer ?
#
loop_
_entity_poly.entity_id
_entity_poly.type
_entity_poly.pdbx_seq_one_letter_code
_entity_poly.pdbx_strand_id
1 'polypeptide(L)'
;MIRIGIPQALLYYQYYPMWQAFFRALGAEVVVSPPTARPTVEAGLAKMVAETCLPVKVYGGLVCHLRELGVDCVFIPAIRATEPGLFNCSKFLGLPDLIRATVEDSPPLLEIDIDVGQG
;
A
#
# COMPACT_ATOMS: atom_id res chain seq x y z
N MET A 1 10.91 -17.84 -5.23
CA MET A 1 11.35 -16.49 -4.82
C MET A 1 10.10 -15.76 -4.39
N ILE A 2 10.09 -15.11 -3.22
CA ILE A 2 8.89 -14.40 -2.75
C ILE A 2 8.64 -13.16 -3.62
N ARG A 3 7.40 -12.95 -4.04
CA ARG A 3 6.94 -11.83 -4.88
C ARG A 3 6.22 -10.81 -4.01
N ILE A 4 6.84 -9.67 -3.78
CA ILE A 4 6.32 -8.59 -2.95
C ILE A 4 5.71 -7.50 -3.84
N GLY A 5 4.41 -7.30 -3.72
CA GLY A 5 3.67 -6.24 -4.39
C GLY A 5 3.87 -4.89 -3.71
N ILE A 6 4.20 -3.84 -4.48
CA ILE A 6 4.24 -2.46 -3.99
C ILE A 6 3.24 -1.61 -4.80
N PRO A 7 2.20 -1.05 -4.15
CA PRO A 7 1.28 -0.15 -4.83
C PRO A 7 1.95 1.18 -5.21
N GLN A 8 1.82 1.60 -6.46
CA GLN A 8 2.29 2.88 -7.00
C GLN A 8 1.36 4.04 -6.57
N ALA A 9 1.21 4.25 -5.26
CA ALA A 9 0.34 5.28 -4.68
C ALA A 9 0.89 5.80 -3.35
N LEU A 10 0.32 6.94 -2.90
CA LEU A 10 0.65 7.58 -1.62
C LEU A 10 2.17 7.84 -1.52
N LEU A 11 2.83 7.38 -0.46
CA LEU A 11 4.25 7.63 -0.21
C LEU A 11 5.20 6.76 -1.05
N TYR A 12 4.68 5.95 -1.97
CA TYR A 12 5.50 5.27 -2.99
C TYR A 12 6.46 6.25 -3.68
N TYR A 13 5.98 7.42 -4.10
CA TYR A 13 6.80 8.36 -4.87
C TYR A 13 7.93 9.01 -4.06
N GLN A 14 7.88 8.92 -2.74
CA GLN A 14 8.94 9.42 -1.85
C GLN A 14 9.94 8.32 -1.49
N TYR A 15 9.45 7.10 -1.22
CA TYR A 15 10.29 5.99 -0.76
C TYR A 15 10.70 5.00 -1.84
N TYR A 16 10.20 5.13 -3.06
CA TYR A 16 10.76 4.43 -4.20
C TYR A 16 11.93 5.26 -4.75
N PRO A 17 13.12 4.68 -5.02
CA PRO A 17 13.42 3.25 -5.15
C PRO A 17 13.95 2.54 -3.89
N MET A 18 13.99 3.20 -2.72
CA MET A 18 14.55 2.63 -1.48
C MET A 18 13.93 1.26 -1.14
N TRP A 19 12.60 1.15 -1.13
CA TRP A 19 11.93 -0.14 -0.83
C TRP A 19 12.23 -1.22 -1.86
N GLN A 20 12.36 -0.86 -3.14
CA GLN A 20 12.75 -1.81 -4.17
C GLN A 20 14.15 -2.35 -3.91
N ALA A 21 15.12 -1.48 -3.62
CA ALA A 21 16.48 -1.88 -3.34
C ALA A 21 16.56 -2.77 -2.10
N PHE A 22 15.83 -2.41 -1.03
CA PHE A 22 15.76 -3.18 0.21
C PHE A 22 15.25 -4.61 -0.01
N PHE A 23 14.08 -4.78 -0.62
CA PHE A 23 13.50 -6.10 -0.83
C PHE A 23 14.30 -6.94 -1.84
N ARG A 24 14.88 -6.32 -2.87
CA ARG A 24 15.77 -7.03 -3.81
C ARG A 24 17.05 -7.51 -3.13
N ALA A 25 17.63 -6.72 -2.22
CA ALA A 25 18.80 -7.13 -1.44
C ALA A 25 18.50 -8.32 -0.52
N LEU A 26 17.26 -8.46 -0.06
CA LEU A 26 16.77 -9.63 0.69
C LEU A 26 16.43 -10.84 -0.20
N GLY A 27 16.61 -10.74 -1.52
CA GLY A 27 16.34 -11.82 -2.47
C GLY A 27 14.88 -11.97 -2.88
N ALA A 28 14.03 -10.95 -2.65
CA ALA A 28 12.65 -10.93 -3.11
C ALA A 28 12.51 -10.34 -4.53
N GLU A 29 11.50 -10.79 -5.25
CA GLU A 29 11.04 -10.15 -6.49
C GLU A 29 10.08 -9.02 -6.13
N VAL A 30 10.37 -7.80 -6.58
CA VAL A 30 9.51 -6.63 -6.33
C VAL A 30 8.63 -6.39 -7.55
N VAL A 31 7.31 -6.51 -7.35
CA VAL A 31 6.29 -6.26 -8.37
C VAL A 31 5.61 -4.94 -8.04
N VAL A 32 5.80 -3.92 -8.88
CA VAL A 32 5.15 -2.62 -8.71
C VAL A 32 3.83 -2.62 -9.48
N SER A 33 2.76 -2.10 -8.88
CA SER A 33 1.48 -1.94 -9.59
C SER A 33 1.63 -0.94 -10.75
N PRO A 34 0.77 -0.98 -11.78
CA PRO A 34 0.75 0.06 -12.80
C PRO A 34 0.37 1.43 -12.21
N PRO A 35 0.61 2.52 -12.95
CA PRO A 35 0.11 3.84 -12.57
C PRO A 35 -1.41 3.85 -12.47
N THR A 36 -1.95 4.76 -11.66
CA THR A 36 -3.39 4.93 -11.49
C THR A 36 -4.08 5.10 -12.84
N ALA A 37 -4.97 4.17 -13.16
CA ALA A 37 -5.82 4.21 -14.34
C ALA A 37 -7.30 4.11 -13.94
N ARG A 38 -8.19 4.46 -14.87
CA ARG A 38 -9.64 4.39 -14.65
C ARG A 38 -10.13 3.04 -14.07
N PRO A 39 -9.68 1.87 -14.57
CA PRO A 39 -10.09 0.58 -14.00
C PRO A 39 -9.69 0.42 -12.53
N THR A 40 -8.51 0.90 -12.15
CA THR A 40 -8.04 0.89 -10.77
C THR A 40 -8.92 1.75 -9.87
N VAL A 41 -9.31 2.94 -10.34
CA VAL A 41 -10.19 3.85 -9.60
C VAL A 41 -11.56 3.20 -9.40
N GLU A 42 -12.13 2.60 -10.45
CA GLU A 42 -13.43 1.93 -10.42
C GLU A 42 -13.41 0.72 -9.48
N ALA A 43 -12.36 -0.11 -9.52
CA ALA A 43 -12.17 -1.22 -8.58
C ALA A 43 -12.10 -0.74 -7.13
N GLY A 44 -11.38 0.36 -6.88
CA GLY A 44 -11.30 1.00 -5.58
C GLY A 44 -12.65 1.52 -5.08
N LEU A 45 -13.41 2.20 -5.94
CA LEU A 45 -14.75 2.71 -5.63
C LEU A 45 -15.74 1.58 -5.28
N ALA A 46 -15.63 0.42 -5.94
CA ALA A 46 -16.51 -0.71 -5.72
C ALA A 46 -16.23 -1.48 -4.41
N LYS A 47 -15.00 -1.44 -3.90
CA LYS A 47 -14.57 -2.24 -2.73
C LYS A 47 -14.40 -1.43 -1.45
N MET A 48 -13.98 -0.18 -1.55
CA MET A 48 -13.62 0.64 -0.40
C MET A 48 -14.83 1.39 0.17
N VAL A 49 -14.81 1.69 1.47
CA VAL A 49 -15.90 2.43 2.14
C VAL A 49 -16.13 3.79 1.48
N ALA A 50 -17.40 4.17 1.29
CA ALA A 50 -17.82 5.39 0.59
C ALA A 50 -17.12 6.66 1.11
N GLU A 51 -17.00 6.80 2.44
CA GLU A 51 -16.40 7.94 3.15
C GLU A 51 -14.86 7.99 3.10
N THR A 52 -14.20 7.09 2.35
CA THR A 52 -12.74 7.16 2.16
C THR A 52 -12.36 8.14 1.05
N CYS A 53 -11.23 8.84 1.22
CA CYS A 53 -10.73 9.76 0.21
C CYS A 53 -10.27 9.00 -1.04
N LEU A 54 -10.27 9.69 -2.19
CA LEU A 54 -9.90 9.09 -3.48
C LEU A 54 -8.53 8.38 -3.48
N PRO A 55 -7.46 8.93 -2.84
CA PRO A 55 -6.17 8.24 -2.79
C PRO A 55 -6.23 6.86 -2.13
N VAL A 56 -7.01 6.73 -1.06
CA VAL A 56 -7.21 5.44 -0.35
C VAL A 56 -8.03 4.48 -1.20
N LYS A 57 -9.02 4.98 -1.94
CA LYS A 57 -9.79 4.18 -2.90
C LYS A 57 -8.90 3.62 -4.00
N VAL A 58 -8.10 4.48 -4.61
CA VAL A 58 -7.10 4.09 -5.62
C VAL A 58 -6.14 3.06 -5.05
N TYR A 59 -5.66 3.23 -3.82
CA TYR A 59 -4.78 2.27 -3.17
C TYR A 59 -5.42 0.88 -3.10
N GLY A 60 -6.67 0.78 -2.65
CA GLY A 60 -7.42 -0.48 -2.66
C GLY A 60 -7.55 -1.11 -4.05
N GLY A 61 -7.82 -0.29 -5.07
CA GLY A 61 -7.82 -0.75 -6.47
C GLY A 61 -6.47 -1.30 -6.94
N LEU A 62 -5.35 -0.68 -6.54
CA LEU A 62 -4.00 -1.17 -6.87
C LEU A 62 -3.68 -2.48 -6.13
N VAL A 63 -4.16 -2.66 -4.91
CA VAL A 63 -4.05 -3.93 -4.17
C VAL A 63 -4.81 -5.04 -4.91
N CYS A 64 -6.03 -4.77 -5.38
CA CYS A 64 -6.78 -5.71 -6.23
C CYS A 64 -6.00 -6.10 -7.49
N HIS A 65 -5.33 -5.13 -8.13
CA HIS A 65 -4.53 -5.40 -9.31
C HIS A 65 -3.28 -6.23 -9.00
N LEU A 66 -2.57 -5.93 -7.91
CA LEU A 66 -1.41 -6.72 -7.47
C LEU A 66 -1.80 -8.17 -7.15
N ARG A 67 -3.00 -8.38 -6.57
CA ARG A 67 -3.58 -9.72 -6.40
C ARG A 67 -3.72 -10.45 -7.73
N GLU A 68 -4.26 -9.80 -8.77
CA GLU A 68 -4.39 -10.39 -10.11
C GLU A 68 -3.03 -10.74 -10.75
N LEU A 69 -1.96 -10.00 -10.40
CA LEU A 69 -0.59 -10.30 -10.80
C LEU A 69 0.05 -11.47 -10.03
N GLY A 70 -0.65 -12.04 -9.04
CA GLY A 70 -0.21 -13.23 -8.29
C GLY A 70 0.98 -12.97 -7.37
N VAL A 71 0.99 -11.82 -6.67
CA VAL A 71 2.01 -11.54 -5.63
C VAL A 71 1.74 -12.37 -4.37
N ASP A 72 2.80 -12.77 -3.68
CA ASP A 72 2.69 -13.57 -2.44
C ASP A 72 2.25 -12.72 -1.24
N CYS A 73 2.64 -11.44 -1.25
CA CYS A 73 2.20 -10.46 -0.26
C CYS A 73 2.24 -9.04 -0.85
N VAL A 74 1.53 -8.11 -0.22
CA VAL A 74 1.56 -6.68 -0.56
C VAL A 74 2.18 -5.90 0.58
N PHE A 75 3.18 -5.08 0.27
CA PHE A 75 3.80 -4.18 1.23
C PHE A 75 2.93 -2.94 1.45
N ILE A 76 2.47 -2.74 2.69
CA ILE A 76 1.64 -1.60 3.09
C ILE A 76 2.22 -1.04 4.40
N PRO A 77 3.11 -0.04 4.34
CA PRO A 77 3.65 0.57 5.55
C PRO A 77 2.58 1.46 6.21
N ALA A 78 2.38 1.29 7.52
CA ALA A 78 1.61 2.19 8.37
C ALA A 78 2.50 3.38 8.74
N ILE A 79 2.47 4.43 7.93
CA ILE A 79 3.35 5.60 8.15
C ILE A 79 2.61 6.59 9.04
N ARG A 80 2.94 6.59 10.33
CA ARG A 80 2.31 7.43 11.33
C ARG A 80 2.79 8.86 11.29
N ALA A 81 4.09 9.03 11.40
CA ALA A 81 4.73 10.34 11.38
C ALA A 81 6.06 10.26 10.63
N THR A 82 6.29 11.20 9.73
CA THR A 82 7.57 11.37 9.04
C THR A 82 8.46 12.41 9.74
N GLU A 83 7.87 13.23 10.59
CA GLU A 83 8.55 14.24 11.42
C GLU A 83 7.91 14.25 12.82
N PRO A 84 8.68 14.54 13.89
CA PRO A 84 8.15 14.57 15.25
C PRO A 84 6.95 15.52 15.38
N GLY A 85 5.81 15.00 15.85
CA GLY A 85 4.57 15.76 16.02
C GLY A 85 3.76 16.00 14.75
N LEU A 86 4.25 15.57 13.58
CA LEU A 86 3.53 15.68 12.30
C LEU A 86 2.94 14.34 11.89
N PHE A 87 1.71 14.09 12.32
CA PHE A 87 0.98 12.85 12.02
C PHE A 87 0.25 12.92 10.67
N ASN A 88 0.21 11.78 9.98
CA ASN A 88 -0.63 11.61 8.81
C ASN A 88 -2.11 11.48 9.19
N CYS A 89 -2.99 11.61 8.19
CA CYS A 89 -4.43 11.49 8.40
C CYS A 89 -4.82 10.10 8.93
N SER A 90 -5.91 10.02 9.67
CA SER A 90 -6.38 8.78 10.32
C SER A 90 -6.58 7.60 9.36
N LYS A 91 -6.95 7.87 8.10
CA LYS A 91 -7.10 6.84 7.06
C LYS A 91 -5.76 6.27 6.60
N PHE A 92 -4.69 7.04 6.68
CA PHE A 92 -3.36 6.57 6.34
C PHE A 92 -2.74 5.79 7.49
N LEU A 93 -2.99 6.21 8.74
CA LEU A 93 -2.59 5.46 9.94
C LEU A 93 -3.20 4.06 9.97
N GLY A 94 -4.50 3.96 9.64
CA GLY A 94 -5.23 2.69 9.58
C GLY A 94 -5.24 2.06 8.19
N LEU A 95 -4.32 2.43 7.28
CA LEU A 95 -4.36 1.94 5.90
C LEU A 95 -4.27 0.41 5.80
N PRO A 96 -3.35 -0.28 6.49
CA PRO A 96 -3.29 -1.75 6.43
C PRO A 96 -4.58 -2.40 6.91
N ASP A 97 -5.12 -1.95 8.05
CA ASP A 97 -6.37 -2.46 8.60
C ASP A 97 -7.57 -2.21 7.70
N LEU A 98 -7.63 -1.00 7.11
CA LEU A 98 -8.69 -0.64 6.18
C LEU A 98 -8.66 -1.54 4.95
N ILE A 99 -7.49 -1.74 4.35
CA ILE A 99 -7.32 -2.64 3.19
C ILE A 99 -7.70 -4.06 3.55
N ARG A 100 -7.26 -4.57 4.70
CA ARG A 100 -7.61 -5.92 5.20
C ARG A 100 -9.12 -6.09 5.37
N ALA A 101 -9.83 -5.03 5.78
CA ALA A 101 -11.27 -5.07 6.02
C ALA A 101 -12.12 -4.89 4.75
N THR A 102 -11.60 -4.20 3.72
CA THR A 102 -12.42 -3.82 2.56
C THR A 102 -12.03 -4.52 1.26
N VAL A 103 -10.78 -4.95 1.11
CA VAL A 103 -10.32 -5.68 -0.07
C VAL A 103 -10.48 -7.17 0.20
N GLU A 104 -11.61 -7.73 -0.23
CA GLU A 104 -11.88 -9.17 -0.20
C GLU A 104 -10.76 -9.95 -0.92
N ASP A 105 -10.34 -11.05 -0.30
CA ASP A 105 -9.24 -11.90 -0.76
C ASP A 105 -7.94 -11.12 -1.04
N SER A 106 -7.67 -10.06 -0.26
CA SER A 106 -6.38 -9.37 -0.31
C SER A 106 -5.26 -10.39 -0.05
N PRO A 107 -4.15 -10.32 -0.81
CA PRO A 107 -2.94 -11.04 -0.44
C PRO A 107 -2.52 -10.68 0.99
N PRO A 108 -1.75 -11.55 1.67
CA PRO A 108 -1.14 -11.23 2.95
C PRO A 108 -0.46 -9.86 2.93
N LEU A 109 -0.67 -9.08 3.99
CA LEU A 109 -0.10 -7.74 4.10
C LEU A 109 1.23 -7.80 4.83
N LEU A 110 2.29 -7.32 4.18
CA LEU A 110 3.56 -7.04 4.84
C LEU A 110 3.49 -5.60 5.39
N GLU A 111 3.15 -5.51 6.66
CA GLU A 111 2.94 -4.27 7.39
C GLU A 111 4.16 -3.95 8.26
N ILE A 112 4.55 -2.67 8.25
CA ILE A 112 5.51 -2.11 9.21
C ILE A 112 4.97 -0.79 9.73
N ASP A 113 5.25 -0.50 10.99
CA ASP A 113 4.87 0.76 11.61
C ASP A 113 6.05 1.74 11.53
N ILE A 114 5.83 2.92 10.95
CA ILE A 114 6.84 3.96 10.80
C ILE A 114 6.40 5.21 11.55
N ASP A 115 7.05 5.45 12.68
CA ASP A 115 6.90 6.68 13.46
C ASP A 115 8.28 7.24 13.80
N VAL A 116 8.70 8.28 13.08
CA VAL A 116 10.00 8.95 13.31
C VAL A 116 10.01 9.72 14.64
N GLY A 117 8.83 10.02 15.21
CA GLY A 117 8.71 10.69 16.51
C GLY A 117 8.92 9.78 17.72
N GLN A 118 8.94 8.46 17.54
CA GLN A 118 9.13 7.46 18.62
C GLN A 118 10.48 6.74 18.51
N GLY A 119 11.55 7.50 18.29
CA GLY A 119 12.93 7.01 18.37
C GLY A 119 13.37 6.64 19.78
#